data_AF-A0A8S3PRW1-F1
#
_entry.id   AF-A0A8S3PRW1-F1
#
_cell.length_a   1.000
_cell.length_b   1.000
_cell.length_c   1.000
_cell.angle_alpha   90.00
_cell.angle_beta   90.00
_cell.angle_gamma   90.00
#
_symmetry.space_group_name_H-M   'P 1'
#
loop_
_entity.id
_entity.type
_entity.pdbx_description
1 polymer ?
#
loop_
_entity_poly.entity_id
_entity_poly.type
_entity_poly.pdbx_seq_one_letter_code
_entity_poly.pdbx_strand_id
1 'polypeptide(L)'
;MVESIIKTIHSNKQDQSLPLSKTVNSSTQTVSTQTEEQEKTLKTRHTSMHIEYRTISTQIYQPIGSEEKRFDPPPHNVVDYQPKPKPQKPESSKTEFGPTDYSNDNTVPIPNRFTGENNKTTLIIGSSILKGIQPRGLQNTEVCTNRGANIDRLIDVLQKKDMSTYRTIIIHIGGNDLDNGDNLQSIRDNYEALLYLLNFKCHPHCKFVVSGILPRKGLNMHNPNEMLKDLCEQFNLQFIDHTNMFYDKNYNLSYSFFHHDGIHLSKKGTSAFLRSVNMHVSILKHTDQSDRYCVHCGEPNHNSKSCRHGRKVLCHSCNNFGHKEKFCEFYN
;
A
#
# COMPACT_ATOMS: atom_id res chain seq x y z
N MET A 1 55.97 8.76 14.18
CA MET A 1 55.01 9.52 15.02
C MET A 1 53.62 9.00 14.65
N VAL A 2 53.03 7.97 15.25
CA VAL A 2 53.31 7.20 16.46
C VAL A 2 52.96 5.74 16.13
N GLU A 3 53.98 4.88 16.08
CA GLU A 3 53.85 3.50 16.52
C GLU A 3 53.99 3.54 18.05
N SER A 4 53.03 2.97 18.79
CA SER A 4 53.16 2.43 20.15
C SER A 4 51.79 2.46 20.82
N ILE A 5 51.12 1.30 20.89
CA ILE A 5 50.76 0.64 22.15
C ILE A 5 50.20 -0.75 21.80
N ILE A 6 50.87 -1.71 22.38
CA ILE A 6 50.89 -3.14 22.10
C ILE A 6 50.06 -3.85 23.18
N LYS A 7 49.42 -4.95 22.77
CA LYS A 7 49.14 -6.19 23.54
C LYS A 7 48.73 -6.05 25.01
N THR A 8 47.61 -6.65 25.37
CA THR A 8 47.54 -7.75 26.35
C THR A 8 46.14 -8.37 26.23
N ILE A 9 46.07 -9.69 25.98
CA ILE A 9 45.14 -10.68 26.57
C ILE A 9 45.26 -11.95 25.71
N HIS A 10 46.20 -12.82 26.08
CA HIS A 10 46.02 -14.27 26.00
C HIS A 10 47.01 -14.96 26.96
N SER A 11 46.47 -15.98 27.63
CA SER A 11 47.09 -16.94 28.58
C SER A 11 47.27 -16.48 30.03
N ASN A 12 46.38 -16.96 30.90
CA ASN A 12 46.78 -18.00 31.85
C ASN A 12 45.57 -18.81 32.38
N LYS A 13 45.72 -20.13 32.31
CA LYS A 13 44.96 -21.14 33.06
C LYS A 13 45.48 -21.15 34.50
N GLN A 14 44.61 -21.35 35.49
CA GLN A 14 44.60 -22.51 36.40
C GLN A 14 43.62 -22.35 37.56
N ASP A 15 43.17 -23.52 38.02
CA ASP A 15 42.22 -23.81 39.08
C ASP A 15 42.43 -23.05 40.39
N GLN A 16 41.32 -22.65 41.02
CA GLN A 16 41.14 -22.79 42.47
C GLN A 16 39.66 -22.69 42.87
N SER A 17 39.33 -23.53 43.83
CA SER A 17 38.02 -23.88 44.37
C SER A 17 37.54 -22.98 45.53
N LEU A 18 36.20 -22.83 45.63
CA LEU A 18 35.35 -22.44 46.79
C LEU A 18 35.39 -20.97 47.27
N PRO A 19 34.38 -20.47 48.05
CA PRO A 19 33.02 -20.96 48.31
C PRO A 19 31.90 -19.93 48.00
N LEU A 20 30.64 -20.39 48.03
CA LEU A 20 29.43 -19.56 48.06
C LEU A 20 29.46 -18.57 49.23
N SER A 21 29.27 -17.29 48.94
CA SER A 21 28.70 -16.33 49.88
C SER A 21 27.73 -15.39 49.18
N LYS A 22 26.60 -15.19 49.84
CA LYS A 22 25.49 -14.33 49.44
C LYS A 22 25.91 -12.87 49.59
N THR A 23 25.75 -12.07 48.53
CA THR A 23 25.64 -10.62 48.66
C THR A 23 24.48 -10.12 47.81
N VAL A 24 23.51 -9.55 48.52
CA VAL A 24 22.32 -8.87 48.03
C VAL A 24 22.63 -7.37 48.01
N ASN A 25 22.15 -6.68 46.97
CA ASN A 25 21.92 -5.22 46.81
C ASN A 25 22.85 -4.37 45.92
N SER A 26 22.16 -3.51 45.16
CA SER A 26 22.56 -2.30 44.42
C SER A 26 23.05 -2.47 42.97
N SER A 27 22.11 -2.65 42.04
CA SER A 27 22.36 -2.43 40.59
C SER A 27 21.10 -1.94 39.86
N THR A 28 20.36 -1.00 40.46
CA THR A 28 19.10 -0.48 39.87
C THR A 28 19.14 1.02 39.55
N GLN A 29 20.28 1.70 39.71
CA GLN A 29 20.37 3.15 39.43
C GLN A 29 21.11 3.53 38.13
N THR A 30 21.74 2.59 37.43
CA THR A 30 22.52 2.88 36.20
C THR A 30 21.77 2.63 34.89
N VAL A 31 20.58 2.02 34.92
CA VAL A 31 19.78 1.75 33.69
C VAL A 31 18.84 2.93 33.34
N SER A 32 18.44 3.72 34.33
CA SER A 32 17.56 4.88 34.16
C SER A 32 18.20 6.01 33.34
N THR A 33 19.49 6.29 33.54
CA THR A 33 20.17 7.42 32.87
C THR A 33 20.49 7.12 31.40
N GLN A 34 20.80 5.87 31.06
CA GLN A 34 21.08 5.48 29.67
C GLN A 34 19.82 5.57 28.78
N THR A 35 18.64 5.31 29.34
CA THR A 35 17.38 5.35 28.59
C THR A 35 16.96 6.80 28.28
N GLU A 36 17.13 7.72 29.22
CA GLU A 36 16.84 9.15 29.01
C GLU A 36 17.79 9.81 28.01
N GLU A 37 19.06 9.40 27.99
CA GLU A 37 20.06 9.93 27.05
C GLU A 37 19.83 9.43 25.61
N GLN A 38 19.39 8.18 25.46
CA GLN A 38 18.95 7.65 24.17
C GLN A 38 17.70 8.36 23.66
N GLU A 39 16.71 8.63 24.52
CA GLU A 39 15.47 9.32 24.13
C GLU A 39 15.73 10.79 23.74
N LYS A 40 16.63 11.49 24.45
CA LYS A 40 17.06 12.85 24.09
C LYS A 40 17.80 12.86 22.75
N THR A 41 18.70 11.91 22.52
CA THR A 41 19.45 11.80 21.26
C THR A 41 18.52 11.53 20.07
N LEU A 42 17.50 10.68 20.26
CA LEU A 42 16.49 10.42 19.24
C LEU A 42 15.65 11.67 18.95
N LYS A 43 15.18 12.39 19.98
CA LYS A 43 14.44 13.66 19.82
C LYS A 43 15.27 14.75 19.12
N THR A 44 16.56 14.84 19.42
CA THR A 44 17.46 15.80 18.76
C THR A 44 17.70 15.42 17.29
N ARG A 45 17.89 14.13 16.97
CA ARG A 45 17.97 13.66 15.57
C ARG A 45 16.69 13.94 14.78
N HIS A 46 15.52 13.65 15.36
CA HIS A 46 14.22 13.97 14.77
C HIS A 46 14.10 15.47 14.49
N THR A 47 14.49 16.32 15.44
CA THR A 47 14.42 17.77 15.29
C THR A 47 15.38 18.28 14.22
N SER A 48 16.61 17.75 14.17
CA SER A 48 17.63 18.12 13.17
C SER A 48 17.19 17.74 11.75
N MET A 49 16.70 16.52 11.55
CA MET A 49 16.13 16.10 10.26
C MET A 49 14.93 16.96 9.87
N HIS A 50 14.07 17.33 10.82
CA HIS A 50 12.92 18.18 10.55
C HIS A 50 13.33 19.61 10.12
N ILE A 51 14.45 20.12 10.65
CA ILE A 51 15.04 21.41 10.25
C ILE A 51 15.69 21.30 8.88
N GLU A 52 16.45 20.24 8.63
CA GLU A 52 17.13 20.00 7.35
C GLU A 52 16.13 19.80 6.22
N TYR A 53 15.07 19.03 6.45
CA TYR A 53 14.00 18.85 5.46
C TYR A 53 13.19 20.14 5.21
N ARG A 54 12.94 20.95 6.25
CA ARG A 54 12.35 22.30 6.07
C ARG A 54 13.27 23.22 5.25
N THR A 55 14.58 23.11 5.44
CA THR A 55 15.58 23.91 4.72
C THR A 55 15.70 23.49 3.26
N ILE A 56 15.67 22.19 2.99
CA ILE A 56 15.65 21.66 1.62
C ILE A 56 14.34 22.02 0.91
N SER A 57 13.20 21.90 1.60
CA SER A 57 11.90 22.26 1.04
C SER A 57 11.77 23.75 0.70
N THR A 58 12.43 24.66 1.44
CA THR A 58 12.41 26.10 1.13
C THR A 58 13.38 26.48 0.01
N GLN A 59 14.51 25.78 -0.14
CA GLN A 59 15.46 26.02 -1.23
C GLN A 59 14.95 25.58 -2.61
N ILE A 60 14.09 24.55 -2.66
CA ILE A 60 13.49 24.06 -3.92
C ILE A 60 12.33 24.95 -4.41
N TYR A 61 11.78 25.84 -3.57
CA TYR A 61 10.63 26.71 -3.87
C TYR A 61 10.99 28.17 -4.19
N GLN A 62 12.21 28.44 -4.68
CA GLN A 62 12.48 29.71 -5.36
C GLN A 62 11.94 29.61 -6.80
N PRO A 63 10.99 30.47 -7.22
CA PRO A 63 10.49 30.44 -8.60
C PRO A 63 11.63 30.79 -9.56
N ILE A 64 12.09 29.80 -10.31
CA ILE A 64 13.00 30.00 -11.43
C ILE A 64 12.20 30.77 -12.48
N GLY A 65 12.53 32.06 -12.67
CA GLY A 65 11.97 32.88 -13.73
C GLY A 65 12.21 32.22 -15.08
N SER A 66 11.14 31.78 -15.73
CA SER A 66 11.18 31.15 -17.04
C SER A 66 11.35 32.22 -18.13
N GLU A 67 12.56 32.33 -18.69
CA GLU A 67 12.73 32.89 -20.03
C GLU A 67 12.25 31.85 -21.06
N GLU A 68 11.06 32.05 -21.60
CA GLU A 68 10.55 31.30 -22.74
C GLU A 68 11.31 31.68 -24.02
N LYS A 69 12.29 30.86 -24.41
CA LYS A 69 12.77 30.83 -25.80
C LYS A 69 11.80 29.98 -26.64
N ARG A 70 11.02 30.67 -27.48
CA ARG A 70 10.18 30.06 -28.51
C ARG A 70 11.05 29.27 -29.49
N PHE A 71 10.79 27.98 -29.60
CA PHE A 71 11.24 27.14 -30.70
C PHE A 71 10.07 26.97 -31.65
N ASP A 72 10.20 27.49 -32.88
CA ASP A 72 9.24 27.22 -33.95
C ASP A 72 9.39 25.75 -34.40
N PRO A 73 8.31 24.95 -34.39
CA PRO A 73 8.36 23.59 -34.90
C PRO A 73 8.46 23.58 -36.43
N PRO A 74 9.17 22.60 -37.03
CA PRO A 74 9.26 22.47 -38.48
C PRO A 74 7.90 22.09 -39.10
N PRO A 75 7.66 22.49 -40.36
CA PRO A 75 6.37 22.28 -41.03
C PRO A 75 6.11 20.79 -41.28
N HIS A 76 5.00 20.29 -40.76
CA HIS A 76 4.48 18.96 -41.08
C HIS A 76 3.64 19.00 -42.37
N ASN A 77 3.97 18.10 -43.31
CA ASN A 77 3.15 17.83 -44.49
C ASN A 77 1.78 17.29 -44.09
N VAL A 78 0.73 18.05 -44.42
CA VAL A 78 -0.67 17.67 -44.25
C VAL A 78 -1.05 16.72 -45.38
N VAL A 79 -1.32 15.46 -45.03
CA VAL A 79 -1.99 14.51 -45.93
C VAL A 79 -3.48 14.54 -45.58
N ASP A 80 -4.29 14.96 -46.55
CA ASP A 80 -5.75 15.04 -46.43
C ASP A 80 -6.37 13.68 -46.08
N TYR A 81 -6.91 13.58 -44.87
CA TYR A 81 -7.68 12.43 -44.41
C TYR A 81 -9.17 12.76 -44.46
N GLN A 82 -9.86 12.24 -45.48
CA GLN A 82 -11.32 12.33 -45.61
C GLN A 82 -11.99 11.43 -44.54
N PRO A 83 -12.84 11.97 -43.65
CA PRO A 83 -13.52 11.16 -42.64
C PRO A 83 -14.65 10.32 -43.25
N LYS A 84 -14.66 9.02 -42.93
CA LYS A 84 -15.77 8.12 -43.28
C LYS A 84 -17.04 8.47 -42.47
N PRO A 85 -18.24 8.39 -43.09
CA PRO A 85 -19.50 8.70 -42.43
C PRO A 85 -19.82 7.68 -41.32
N LYS A 86 -20.28 8.19 -40.18
CA LYS A 86 -20.73 7.40 -39.03
C LYS A 86 -22.10 6.77 -39.31
N PRO A 87 -22.36 5.53 -38.86
CA PRO A 87 -23.67 4.90 -38.96
C PRO A 87 -24.67 5.54 -37.98
N GLN A 88 -25.86 5.87 -38.49
CA GLN A 88 -26.98 6.41 -37.72
C GLN A 88 -27.59 5.32 -36.82
N LYS A 89 -27.82 5.66 -35.55
CA LYS A 89 -28.56 4.83 -34.59
C LYS A 89 -30.07 5.08 -34.75
N PRO A 90 -30.92 4.05 -34.62
CA PRO A 90 -32.37 4.22 -34.61
C PRO A 90 -32.84 4.85 -33.28
N GLU A 91 -33.71 5.84 -33.41
CA GLU A 91 -34.47 6.48 -32.33
C GLU A 91 -35.44 5.48 -31.70
N SER A 92 -35.39 5.35 -30.37
CA SER A 92 -36.41 4.64 -29.59
C SER A 92 -37.12 5.61 -28.66
N SER A 93 -38.44 5.56 -28.78
CA SER A 93 -39.50 6.39 -28.20
C SER A 93 -39.48 6.55 -26.68
N LYS A 94 -39.86 7.76 -26.26
CA LYS A 94 -40.16 8.20 -24.89
C LYS A 94 -41.46 7.55 -24.39
N THR A 95 -41.47 7.13 -23.13
CA THR A 95 -42.69 6.92 -22.33
C THR A 95 -42.57 7.72 -21.05
N GLU A 96 -43.49 8.66 -20.89
CA GLU A 96 -43.71 9.50 -19.70
C GLU A 96 -44.46 8.69 -18.64
N PHE A 97 -44.02 8.77 -17.38
CA PHE A 97 -44.86 8.48 -16.22
C PHE A 97 -44.60 9.55 -15.15
N GLY A 98 -45.72 10.09 -14.64
CA GLY A 98 -45.82 11.29 -13.81
C GLY A 98 -45.47 11.10 -12.32
N PRO A 99 -45.77 12.14 -11.51
CA PRO A 99 -45.12 12.40 -10.23
C PRO A 99 -45.91 11.82 -9.03
N THR A 100 -45.20 11.53 -7.94
CA THR A 100 -45.81 11.46 -6.61
C THR A 100 -44.93 12.16 -5.58
N ASP A 101 -45.56 13.12 -4.91
CA ASP A 101 -45.09 13.94 -3.80
C ASP A 101 -44.92 13.18 -2.48
N TYR A 102 -44.35 13.90 -1.50
CA TYR A 102 -44.26 13.69 -0.05
C TYR A 102 -43.03 12.95 0.48
N SER A 103 -42.07 13.69 1.03
CA SER A 103 -42.03 13.98 2.47
C SER A 103 -40.88 14.92 2.85
N ASN A 104 -41.21 15.81 3.77
CA ASN A 104 -40.44 16.94 4.25
C ASN A 104 -39.67 16.50 5.51
N ASP A 105 -38.35 16.39 5.44
CA ASP A 105 -37.50 16.10 6.60
C ASP A 105 -36.45 17.20 6.75
N ASN A 106 -36.66 18.07 7.74
CA ASN A 106 -35.80 19.18 8.11
C ASN A 106 -34.60 18.69 8.93
N THR A 107 -33.73 17.90 8.30
CA THR A 107 -32.36 17.76 8.77
C THR A 107 -31.49 18.69 7.94
N VAL A 108 -30.89 19.70 8.58
CA VAL A 108 -29.92 20.59 7.91
C VAL A 108 -28.82 19.68 7.35
N PRO A 109 -28.70 19.53 6.02
CA PRO A 109 -27.69 18.66 5.45
C PRO A 109 -26.35 19.32 5.72
N ILE A 110 -25.49 18.67 6.53
CA ILE A 110 -24.06 18.96 6.48
C ILE A 110 -23.68 18.75 5.01
N PRO A 111 -23.18 19.78 4.29
CA PRO A 111 -22.89 19.65 2.88
C PRO A 111 -21.85 18.54 2.73
N ASN A 112 -22.32 17.38 2.29
CA ASN A 112 -21.49 16.25 1.98
C ASN A 112 -20.77 16.60 0.68
N ARG A 113 -19.69 17.39 0.78
CA ARG A 113 -18.83 17.85 -0.34
C ARG A 113 -18.24 16.70 -1.17
N PHE A 114 -18.56 15.46 -0.86
CA PHE A 114 -18.08 14.25 -1.54
C PHE A 114 -19.12 13.60 -2.46
N THR A 115 -20.33 14.15 -2.60
CA THR A 115 -21.37 13.60 -3.48
C THR A 115 -21.22 14.09 -4.90
N GLY A 116 -20.50 13.32 -5.72
CA GLY A 116 -20.50 13.49 -7.17
C GLY A 116 -19.12 13.31 -7.78
N GLU A 117 -18.92 12.14 -8.38
CA GLU A 117 -17.88 11.84 -9.37
C GLU A 117 -16.41 11.81 -8.87
N ASN A 118 -15.87 10.59 -8.75
CA ASN A 118 -14.44 10.27 -8.76
C ASN A 118 -13.58 10.71 -7.57
N ASN A 119 -14.15 10.83 -6.36
CA ASN A 119 -13.33 10.96 -5.15
C ASN A 119 -12.59 9.65 -4.86
N LYS A 120 -11.43 9.47 -5.49
CA LYS A 120 -10.50 8.39 -5.17
C LYS A 120 -9.96 8.66 -3.76
N THR A 121 -10.40 7.86 -2.81
CA THR A 121 -9.98 7.98 -1.41
C THR A 121 -8.70 7.21 -1.13
N THR A 122 -8.32 6.27 -1.98
CA THR A 122 -7.17 5.39 -1.76
C THR A 122 -6.16 5.52 -2.89
N LEU A 123 -4.88 5.60 -2.56
CA LEU A 123 -3.78 5.53 -3.50
C LEU A 123 -2.94 4.28 -3.20
N ILE A 124 -2.70 3.44 -4.19
CA ILE A 124 -1.67 2.40 -4.15
C ILE A 124 -0.51 2.89 -5.01
N ILE A 125 0.65 3.11 -4.41
CA ILE A 125 1.82 3.65 -5.12
C ILE A 125 3.05 2.78 -4.90
N GLY A 126 3.84 2.59 -5.95
CA GLY A 126 4.98 1.71 -5.86
C GLY A 126 5.74 1.52 -7.16
N SER A 127 6.56 0.46 -7.19
CA SER A 127 7.44 0.13 -8.31
C SER A 127 6.72 -0.66 -9.43
N SER A 128 7.50 -1.33 -10.30
CA SER A 128 6.98 -2.15 -11.40
C SER A 128 6.20 -3.39 -10.96
N ILE A 129 6.25 -3.80 -9.69
CA ILE A 129 5.43 -4.89 -9.14
C ILE A 129 3.93 -4.62 -9.32
N LEU A 130 3.53 -3.35 -9.27
CA LEU A 130 2.13 -2.93 -9.40
C LEU A 130 1.62 -2.92 -10.85
N LYS A 131 2.49 -3.12 -11.86
CA LYS A 131 2.14 -2.99 -13.29
C LYS A 131 1.00 -3.91 -13.75
N GLY A 132 0.80 -5.03 -13.04
CA GLY A 132 -0.25 -6.01 -13.34
C GLY A 132 -1.62 -5.66 -12.77
N ILE A 133 -1.71 -4.67 -11.88
CA ILE A 133 -2.96 -4.28 -11.23
C ILE A 133 -3.80 -3.49 -12.23
N GLN A 134 -4.96 -4.03 -12.57
CA GLN A 134 -5.95 -3.33 -13.37
C GLN A 134 -6.83 -2.49 -12.44
N PRO A 135 -6.97 -1.17 -12.66
CA PRO A 135 -7.88 -0.35 -11.85
C PRO A 135 -9.34 -0.79 -11.95
N ARG A 136 -9.71 -1.48 -13.04
CA ARG A 136 -11.04 -2.08 -13.21
C ARG A 136 -11.25 -3.17 -12.16
N GLY A 137 -12.13 -2.91 -11.20
CA GLY A 137 -12.43 -3.81 -10.08
C GLY A 137 -12.01 -3.25 -8.72
N LEU A 138 -11.23 -2.16 -8.70
CA LEU A 138 -10.95 -1.42 -7.48
C LEU A 138 -12.02 -0.36 -7.23
N GLN A 139 -12.32 -0.10 -5.96
CA GLN A 139 -13.27 0.92 -5.52
C GLN A 139 -12.51 2.13 -5.00
N ASN A 140 -12.81 3.32 -5.53
CA ASN A 140 -12.25 4.59 -5.08
C ASN A 140 -10.72 4.57 -4.93
N THR A 141 -10.03 3.78 -5.75
CA THR A 141 -8.61 3.50 -5.62
C THR A 141 -7.86 3.91 -6.89
N GLU A 142 -6.83 4.72 -6.72
CA GLU A 142 -5.83 5.00 -7.75
C GLU A 142 -4.66 4.03 -7.61
N VAL A 143 -4.10 3.59 -8.74
CA VAL A 143 -2.86 2.82 -8.76
C VAL A 143 -1.81 3.61 -9.54
N CYS A 144 -0.73 3.99 -8.86
CA CYS A 144 0.38 4.72 -9.44
C CYS A 144 1.61 3.81 -9.52
N THR A 145 1.95 3.40 -10.74
CA THR A 145 3.08 2.49 -11.01
C THR A 145 4.28 3.27 -11.53
N ASN A 146 5.35 3.32 -10.75
CA ASN A 146 6.61 3.97 -11.10
C ASN A 146 7.67 2.92 -11.43
N ARG A 147 7.76 2.53 -12.71
CA ARG A 147 8.66 1.44 -13.13
C ARG A 147 10.13 1.75 -12.80
N GLY A 148 10.81 0.77 -12.21
CA GLY A 148 12.21 0.92 -11.80
C GLY A 148 12.44 1.94 -10.68
N ALA A 149 11.38 2.42 -10.01
CA ALA A 149 11.55 3.34 -8.88
C ALA A 149 12.17 2.62 -7.69
N ASN A 150 13.14 3.30 -7.09
CA ASN A 150 13.62 3.11 -5.73
C ASN A 150 12.87 4.10 -4.80
N ILE A 151 13.22 4.17 -3.53
CA ILE A 151 12.53 5.03 -2.56
C ILE A 151 12.71 6.51 -2.89
N ASP A 152 13.91 6.95 -3.25
CA ASP A 152 14.21 8.36 -3.56
C ASP A 152 13.40 8.86 -4.76
N ARG A 153 13.33 8.05 -5.82
CA ARG A 153 12.51 8.39 -6.98
C ARG A 153 11.02 8.47 -6.63
N LEU A 154 10.56 7.67 -5.68
CA LEU A 154 9.18 7.75 -5.21
C LEU A 154 8.94 9.06 -4.43
N ILE A 155 9.91 9.51 -3.64
CA ILE A 155 9.88 10.82 -2.98
C ILE A 155 9.69 11.94 -4.01
N ASP A 156 10.49 11.96 -5.08
CA ASP A 156 10.36 12.98 -6.15
C ASP A 156 8.98 13.00 -6.81
N VAL A 157 8.40 11.81 -7.02
CA VAL A 157 7.06 11.67 -7.60
C VAL A 157 6.01 12.21 -6.61
N LEU A 158 6.13 11.86 -5.34
CA LEU A 158 5.20 12.30 -4.29
C LEU A 158 5.31 13.79 -4.02
N GLN A 159 6.48 14.40 -4.14
CA GLN A 159 6.65 15.86 -4.02
C GLN A 159 5.83 16.63 -5.05
N LYS A 160 5.65 16.08 -6.25
CA LYS A 160 4.92 16.72 -7.36
C LYS A 160 3.43 16.39 -7.40
N LYS A 161 3.02 15.28 -6.78
CA LYS A 161 1.64 14.78 -6.82
C LYS A 161 0.75 15.47 -5.78
N ASP A 162 -0.43 15.95 -6.14
CA ASP A 162 -1.40 16.40 -5.13
C ASP A 162 -1.87 15.21 -4.27
N MET A 163 -1.74 15.35 -2.95
CA MET A 163 -2.05 14.31 -1.97
C MET A 163 -3.29 14.65 -1.12
N SER A 164 -3.89 15.83 -1.31
CA SER A 164 -4.96 16.37 -0.48
C SER A 164 -6.25 15.54 -0.52
N THR A 165 -6.47 14.77 -1.59
CA THR A 165 -7.69 14.01 -1.83
C THR A 165 -7.67 12.59 -1.26
N TYR A 166 -6.49 12.04 -0.96
CA TYR A 166 -6.36 10.66 -0.49
C TYR A 166 -6.55 10.57 1.04
N ARG A 167 -7.39 9.64 1.46
CA ARG A 167 -7.60 9.24 2.87
C ARG A 167 -6.75 8.05 3.26
N THR A 168 -6.30 7.26 2.29
CA THR A 168 -5.43 6.11 2.54
C THR A 168 -4.38 6.01 1.45
N ILE A 169 -3.12 5.84 1.84
CA ILE A 169 -2.01 5.63 0.91
C ILE A 169 -1.31 4.33 1.27
N ILE A 170 -1.22 3.44 0.30
CA ILE A 170 -0.58 2.14 0.39
C ILE A 170 0.72 2.21 -0.41
N ILE A 171 1.85 2.04 0.29
CA ILE A 171 3.19 2.21 -0.26
C ILE A 171 3.80 0.83 -0.51
N HIS A 172 4.25 0.57 -1.73
CA HIS A 172 4.92 -0.67 -2.11
C HIS A 172 6.23 -0.39 -2.90
N ILE A 173 7.33 -0.17 -2.18
CA ILE A 173 8.64 0.23 -2.72
C ILE A 173 9.78 -0.53 -2.01
N GLY A 174 11.05 -0.28 -2.31
CA GLY A 174 12.21 -0.87 -1.62
C GLY A 174 12.86 -2.07 -2.33
N GLY A 175 12.10 -2.79 -3.17
CA GLY A 175 12.65 -3.99 -3.82
C GLY A 175 13.77 -3.72 -4.84
N ASN A 176 13.83 -2.52 -5.43
CA ASN A 176 14.90 -2.16 -6.36
C ASN A 176 16.13 -1.60 -5.62
N ASP A 177 15.92 -0.92 -4.50
CA ASP A 177 16.97 -0.47 -3.59
C ASP A 177 17.83 -1.67 -3.15
N LEU A 178 17.16 -2.76 -2.72
CA LEU A 178 17.83 -4.03 -2.41
C LEU A 178 18.57 -4.66 -3.59
N ASP A 179 17.97 -4.62 -4.79
CA ASP A 179 18.55 -5.19 -6.02
C ASP A 179 19.80 -4.41 -6.48
N ASN A 180 19.82 -3.09 -6.21
CA ASN A 180 20.95 -2.21 -6.46
C ASN A 180 22.10 -2.37 -5.43
N GLY A 181 21.89 -3.17 -4.38
CA GLY A 181 22.88 -3.41 -3.34
C GLY A 181 22.89 -2.36 -2.23
N ASP A 182 21.82 -1.57 -2.08
CA ASP A 182 21.69 -0.62 -0.98
C ASP A 182 21.68 -1.38 0.36
N ASN A 183 22.43 -0.86 1.33
CA ASN A 183 22.45 -1.47 2.65
C ASN A 183 21.16 -1.14 3.43
N LEU A 184 20.83 -1.97 4.42
CA LEU A 184 19.58 -1.82 5.19
C LEU A 184 19.44 -0.47 5.90
N GLN A 185 20.55 0.13 6.34
CA GLN A 185 20.50 1.45 6.99
C GLN A 185 20.11 2.54 5.98
N SER A 186 20.71 2.53 4.79
CA SER A 186 20.34 3.48 3.73
C SER A 186 18.87 3.35 3.32
N ILE A 187 18.36 2.12 3.21
CA ILE A 187 16.95 1.86 2.90
C ILE A 187 16.06 2.40 4.02
N ARG A 188 16.46 2.20 5.28
CA ARG A 188 15.75 2.71 6.45
C ARG A 188 15.69 4.24 6.44
N ASP A 189 16.83 4.90 6.25
CA ASP A 189 16.93 6.37 6.23
C ASP A 189 16.04 6.96 5.11
N ASN A 190 16.05 6.33 3.93
CA ASN A 190 15.20 6.73 2.82
C ASN A 190 13.71 6.53 3.11
N TYR A 191 13.33 5.45 3.79
CA TYR A 191 11.94 5.25 4.24
C TYR A 191 11.54 6.28 5.30
N GLU A 192 12.40 6.61 6.26
CA GLU A 192 12.15 7.67 7.23
C GLU A 192 11.85 8.99 6.51
N ALA A 193 12.72 9.41 5.56
CA ALA A 193 12.51 10.60 4.74
C ALA A 193 11.17 10.57 3.97
N LEU A 194 10.80 9.43 3.39
CA LEU A 194 9.53 9.23 2.71
C LEU A 194 8.34 9.42 3.66
N LEU A 195 8.40 8.84 4.86
CA LEU A 195 7.32 8.94 5.84
C LEU A 195 7.15 10.37 6.38
N TYR A 196 8.26 11.10 6.59
CA TYR A 196 8.20 12.52 6.96
C TYR A 196 7.53 13.37 5.88
N LEU A 197 7.90 13.16 4.61
CA LEU A 197 7.28 13.87 3.49
C LEU A 197 5.77 13.62 3.46
N LEU A 198 5.35 12.36 3.63
CA LEU A 198 3.93 12.01 3.62
C LEU A 198 3.17 12.64 4.78
N ASN A 199 3.74 12.62 5.98
CA ASN A 199 3.14 13.24 7.16
C ASN A 199 2.96 14.75 7.00
N PHE A 200 3.90 15.42 6.32
CA PHE A 200 3.81 16.85 6.04
C PHE A 200 2.79 17.18 4.94
N LYS A 201 2.73 16.34 3.89
CA LYS A 201 1.99 16.66 2.66
C LYS A 201 0.53 16.19 2.67
N CYS A 202 0.20 15.18 3.45
CA CYS A 202 -1.14 14.57 3.42
C CYS A 202 -2.07 15.20 4.46
N HIS A 203 -3.37 14.94 4.30
CA HIS A 203 -4.37 15.36 5.28
C HIS A 203 -4.07 14.75 6.67
N PRO A 204 -4.33 15.46 7.81
CA PRO A 204 -4.08 14.93 9.16
C PRO A 204 -4.78 13.61 9.53
N HIS A 205 -5.78 13.22 8.74
CA HIS A 205 -6.53 11.96 8.89
C HIS A 205 -6.18 10.94 7.80
N CYS A 206 -5.15 11.19 6.99
CA CYS A 206 -4.69 10.24 6.00
C CYS A 206 -4.02 9.07 6.70
N LYS A 207 -4.48 7.85 6.39
CA LYS A 207 -3.88 6.61 6.87
C LYS A 207 -2.76 6.18 5.93
N PHE A 208 -1.58 5.91 6.46
CA PHE A 208 -0.50 5.30 5.69
C PHE A 208 -0.41 3.80 6.00
N VAL A 209 -0.18 3.03 4.94
CA VAL A 209 -0.01 1.58 5.01
C VAL A 209 1.24 1.21 4.23
N VAL A 210 2.21 0.59 4.89
CA VAL A 210 3.42 0.10 4.24
C VAL A 210 3.22 -1.36 3.91
N SER A 211 3.32 -1.68 2.63
CA SER A 211 3.36 -3.05 2.16
C SER A 211 4.78 -3.58 2.28
N GLY A 212 4.95 -4.74 2.92
CA GLY A 212 6.21 -5.48 2.91
C GLY A 212 6.69 -5.75 1.48
N ILE A 213 8.00 -5.79 1.32
CA ILE A 213 8.67 -6.09 0.05
C ILE A 213 8.40 -7.55 -0.29
N LEU A 214 7.92 -7.81 -1.52
CA LEU A 214 7.62 -9.18 -1.94
C LEU A 214 8.90 -9.99 -2.12
N PRO A 215 8.87 -11.30 -1.86
CA PRO A 215 9.95 -12.21 -2.21
C PRO A 215 10.39 -12.05 -3.68
N ARG A 216 11.70 -12.08 -3.92
CA ARG A 216 12.32 -12.01 -5.24
C ARG A 216 13.36 -13.11 -5.36
N LYS A 217 13.57 -13.61 -6.58
CA LYS A 217 14.61 -14.61 -6.85
C LYS A 217 15.99 -14.09 -6.45
N GLY A 218 16.67 -14.82 -5.56
CA GLY A 218 18.07 -14.55 -5.18
C GLY A 218 18.26 -13.53 -4.06
N LEU A 219 17.19 -12.98 -3.48
CA LEU A 219 17.29 -11.98 -2.41
C LEU A 219 16.52 -12.43 -1.16
N ASN A 220 17.12 -12.25 0.02
CA ASN A 220 16.48 -12.52 1.31
C ASN A 220 15.67 -11.29 1.76
N MET A 221 14.34 -11.43 1.82
CA MET A 221 13.44 -10.35 2.22
C MET A 221 13.14 -10.28 3.73
N HIS A 222 13.63 -11.23 4.54
CA HIS A 222 13.31 -11.27 5.96
C HIS A 222 13.81 -10.02 6.70
N ASN A 223 15.12 -9.76 6.66
CA ASN A 223 15.70 -8.61 7.38
C ASN A 223 15.16 -7.25 6.90
N PRO A 224 15.00 -6.97 5.59
CA PRO A 224 14.34 -5.75 5.14
C PRO A 224 12.90 -5.62 5.66
N ASN A 225 12.12 -6.69 5.65
CA ASN A 225 10.72 -6.62 6.09
C ASN A 225 10.56 -6.48 7.60
N GLU A 226 11.43 -7.11 8.41
CA GLU A 226 11.46 -6.87 9.86
C GLU A 226 11.83 -5.41 10.16
N MET A 227 12.85 -4.86 9.48
CA MET A 227 13.20 -3.44 9.61
C MET A 227 12.02 -2.51 9.25
N LEU A 228 11.30 -2.80 8.16
CA LEU A 228 10.13 -2.01 7.77
C LEU A 228 8.98 -2.14 8.76
N LYS A 229 8.80 -3.31 9.36
CA LYS A 229 7.79 -3.53 10.40
C LYS A 229 8.11 -2.73 11.65
N ASP A 230 9.36 -2.78 12.14
CA ASP A 230 9.83 -1.97 13.27
C ASP A 230 9.62 -0.47 12.99
N LEU A 231 9.93 -0.03 11.78
CA LEU A 231 9.72 1.36 11.37
C LEU A 231 8.23 1.74 11.36
N CYS A 232 7.35 0.85 10.90
CA CYS A 232 5.91 1.08 10.97
C CYS A 232 5.42 1.18 12.42
N GLU A 233 5.91 0.34 13.32
CA GLU A 233 5.57 0.40 14.74
C GLU A 233 6.00 1.74 15.36
N GLN A 234 7.22 2.21 15.05
CA GLN A 234 7.74 3.50 15.53
C GLN A 234 6.91 4.70 15.06
N PHE A 235 6.41 4.66 13.82
CA PHE A 235 5.58 5.72 13.25
C PHE A 235 4.07 5.49 13.45
N ASN A 236 3.67 4.46 14.21
CA ASN A 236 2.27 4.05 14.41
C ASN A 236 1.50 3.86 13.09
N LEU A 237 2.14 3.19 12.13
CA LEU A 237 1.61 2.87 10.81
C LEU A 237 1.22 1.40 10.70
N GLN A 238 0.36 1.08 9.75
CA GLN A 238 0.02 -0.30 9.46
C GLN A 238 1.04 -0.92 8.50
N PHE A 239 1.62 -2.05 8.89
CA PHE A 239 2.43 -2.90 8.03
C PHE A 239 1.61 -4.07 7.47
N ILE A 240 1.75 -4.38 6.19
CA ILE A 240 1.17 -5.58 5.57
C ILE A 240 2.29 -6.55 5.25
N ASP A 241 2.37 -7.64 6.02
CA ASP A 241 3.28 -8.75 5.73
C ASP A 241 2.70 -9.65 4.63
N HIS A 242 3.52 -9.91 3.61
CA HIS A 242 3.16 -10.79 2.49
C HIS A 242 3.91 -12.12 2.51
N THR A 243 4.85 -12.31 3.44
CA THR A 243 5.83 -13.41 3.45
C THR A 243 5.14 -14.74 3.21
N ASN A 244 4.22 -15.14 4.09
CA ASN A 244 3.58 -16.46 4.04
C ASN A 244 2.72 -16.73 2.79
N MET A 245 2.36 -15.70 2.01
CA MET A 245 1.49 -15.87 0.84
C MET A 245 2.25 -16.32 -0.42
N PHE A 246 3.55 -16.03 -0.49
CA PHE A 246 4.37 -16.29 -1.68
C PHE A 246 5.31 -17.49 -1.54
N TYR A 247 5.36 -18.11 -0.36
CA TYR A 247 6.08 -19.35 -0.11
C TYR A 247 5.14 -20.55 -0.09
N ASP A 248 5.68 -21.72 -0.44
CA ASP A 248 5.01 -22.99 -0.20
C ASP A 248 5.21 -23.48 1.25
N LYS A 249 4.63 -24.65 1.57
CA LYS A 249 4.74 -25.29 2.89
C LYS A 249 6.17 -25.62 3.34
N ASN A 250 7.12 -25.63 2.41
CA ASN A 250 8.53 -25.90 2.66
C ASN A 250 9.37 -24.61 2.65
N TYR A 251 8.72 -23.44 2.70
CA TYR A 251 9.35 -22.12 2.61
C TYR A 251 10.12 -21.88 1.30
N ASN A 252 9.79 -22.60 0.23
CA ASN A 252 10.33 -22.30 -1.09
C ASN A 252 9.46 -21.28 -1.81
N LEU A 253 10.09 -20.40 -2.59
CA LEU A 253 9.38 -19.40 -3.38
C LEU A 253 8.43 -20.10 -4.36
N SER A 254 7.13 -19.81 -4.27
CA SER A 254 6.14 -20.38 -5.17
C SER A 254 6.12 -19.61 -6.48
N TYR A 255 6.94 -20.05 -7.44
CA TYR A 255 7.09 -19.45 -8.77
C TYR A 255 5.77 -19.31 -9.56
N SER A 256 4.70 -20.02 -9.17
CA SER A 256 3.37 -19.83 -9.78
C SER A 256 2.80 -18.41 -9.60
N PHE A 257 3.28 -17.65 -8.62
CA PHE A 257 2.90 -16.26 -8.38
C PHE A 257 3.73 -15.24 -9.17
N PHE A 258 4.79 -15.68 -9.86
CA PHE A 258 5.72 -14.81 -10.55
C PHE A 258 5.76 -15.11 -12.05
N HIS A 259 6.24 -14.16 -12.83
CA HIS A 259 6.68 -14.41 -14.20
C HIS A 259 8.02 -15.16 -14.20
N HIS A 260 8.51 -15.52 -15.39
CA HIS A 260 9.76 -16.26 -15.56
C HIS A 260 10.99 -15.52 -15.00
N ASP A 261 10.90 -14.20 -14.80
CA ASP A 261 11.96 -13.40 -14.18
C ASP A 261 12.07 -13.61 -12.65
N GLY A 262 11.07 -14.21 -12.00
CA GLY A 262 11.07 -14.39 -10.54
C GLY A 262 11.01 -13.08 -9.76
N ILE A 263 10.61 -11.99 -10.40
CA ILE A 263 10.53 -10.63 -9.83
C ILE A 263 9.12 -10.09 -9.98
N HIS A 264 8.57 -10.10 -11.20
CA HIS A 264 7.26 -9.53 -11.46
C HIS A 264 6.15 -10.55 -11.20
N LEU A 265 5.02 -10.08 -10.69
CA LEU A 265 3.88 -10.94 -10.38
C LEU A 265 3.18 -11.43 -11.64
N SER A 266 2.85 -12.72 -11.66
CA SER A 266 1.88 -13.29 -12.61
C SER A 266 0.47 -12.77 -12.28
N LYS A 267 -0.53 -13.05 -13.14
CA LYS A 267 -1.95 -12.74 -12.82
C LYS A 267 -2.37 -13.31 -11.46
N LYS A 268 -1.95 -14.55 -11.16
CA LYS A 268 -2.21 -15.23 -9.89
C LYS A 268 -1.54 -14.48 -8.72
N GLY A 269 -0.28 -14.06 -8.89
CA GLY A 269 0.45 -13.27 -7.90
C GLY A 269 -0.17 -11.91 -7.64
N THR A 270 -0.60 -11.20 -8.68
CA THR A 270 -1.30 -9.92 -8.54
C THR A 270 -2.61 -10.09 -7.79
N SER A 271 -3.39 -11.14 -8.08
CA SER A 271 -4.62 -11.43 -7.32
C SER A 271 -4.36 -11.77 -5.86
N ALA A 272 -3.29 -12.52 -5.56
CA ALA A 272 -2.88 -12.83 -4.20
C ALA A 272 -2.48 -11.55 -3.45
N PHE A 273 -1.61 -10.73 -4.04
CA PHE A 273 -1.20 -9.43 -3.52
C PHE A 273 -2.41 -8.53 -3.17
N LEU A 274 -3.32 -8.32 -4.13
CA LEU A 274 -4.51 -7.50 -3.90
C LEU A 274 -5.43 -8.07 -2.83
N ARG A 275 -5.55 -9.40 -2.72
CA ARG A 275 -6.30 -10.05 -1.64
C ARG A 275 -5.70 -9.72 -0.29
N SER A 276 -4.37 -9.84 -0.15
CA SER A 276 -3.66 -9.48 1.08
C SER A 276 -3.89 -8.02 1.46
N VAL A 277 -3.74 -7.11 0.49
CA VAL A 277 -4.03 -5.68 0.70
C VAL A 277 -5.49 -5.47 1.13
N ASN A 278 -6.44 -6.17 0.49
CA ASN A 278 -7.86 -6.03 0.80
C ASN A 278 -8.26 -6.52 2.19
N MET A 279 -7.48 -7.40 2.83
CA MET A 279 -7.71 -7.78 4.24
C MET A 279 -7.47 -6.63 5.22
N HIS A 280 -6.69 -5.63 4.79
CA HIS A 280 -6.23 -4.53 5.64
C HIS A 280 -6.86 -3.18 5.25
N VAL A 281 -7.12 -3.00 3.95
CA VAL A 281 -7.76 -1.80 3.38
C VAL A 281 -8.75 -2.25 2.31
N SER A 282 -10.04 -1.97 2.48
CA SER A 282 -11.07 -2.31 1.50
C SER A 282 -10.87 -1.55 0.18
N ILE A 283 -10.19 -2.18 -0.77
CA ILE A 283 -9.85 -1.61 -2.08
C ILE A 283 -10.58 -2.28 -3.23
N LEU A 284 -11.03 -3.52 -3.04
CA LEU A 284 -11.79 -4.22 -4.05
C LEU A 284 -13.22 -3.70 -3.98
N LYS A 285 -13.83 -3.46 -5.15
CA LYS A 285 -15.29 -3.36 -5.19
C LYS A 285 -15.81 -4.60 -4.50
N HIS A 286 -16.67 -4.40 -3.50
CA HIS A 286 -17.63 -5.43 -3.20
C HIS A 286 -18.36 -5.63 -4.52
N THR A 287 -17.94 -6.63 -5.30
CA THR A 287 -18.89 -7.38 -6.09
C THR A 287 -19.90 -7.75 -5.04
N ASP A 288 -21.07 -7.09 -5.02
CA ASP A 288 -22.16 -7.47 -4.15
C ASP A 288 -22.13 -8.99 -4.04
N GLN A 289 -22.18 -9.57 -2.84
CA GLN A 289 -22.04 -11.02 -2.68
C GLN A 289 -22.97 -11.84 -3.61
N SER A 290 -23.97 -11.18 -4.21
CA SER A 290 -24.75 -11.57 -5.40
C SER A 290 -23.96 -12.06 -6.63
N ASP A 291 -22.68 -11.72 -6.77
CA ASP A 291 -21.84 -12.19 -7.89
C ASP A 291 -21.05 -13.46 -7.53
N ARG A 292 -20.80 -13.72 -6.24
CA ARG A 292 -20.17 -14.98 -5.81
C ARG A 292 -21.18 -16.10 -5.67
N TYR A 293 -22.41 -15.75 -5.31
CA TYR A 293 -23.52 -16.67 -5.18
C TYR A 293 -24.68 -16.12 -5.98
N CYS A 294 -25.25 -16.96 -6.82
CA CYS A 294 -26.43 -16.58 -7.57
C CYS A 294 -27.54 -16.12 -6.61
N VAL A 295 -28.04 -14.88 -6.73
CA VAL A 295 -29.12 -14.36 -5.84
C VAL A 295 -30.44 -15.12 -5.95
N HIS A 296 -30.56 -15.99 -6.96
CA HIS A 296 -31.72 -16.85 -7.13
C HIS A 296 -31.59 -18.14 -6.31
N CYS A 297 -30.40 -18.71 -6.16
CA CYS A 297 -30.27 -20.05 -5.54
C CYS A 297 -29.11 -20.21 -4.57
N GLY A 298 -28.34 -19.16 -4.30
CA GLY A 298 -27.22 -19.18 -3.37
C GLY A 298 -26.05 -20.07 -3.82
N GLU A 299 -26.11 -20.66 -5.01
CA GLU A 299 -25.02 -21.50 -5.51
C GLU A 299 -23.88 -20.64 -6.06
N PRO A 300 -22.63 -21.04 -5.80
CA PRO A 300 -21.50 -20.38 -6.40
C PRO A 300 -21.37 -20.71 -7.90
N ASN A 301 -20.46 -20.02 -8.57
CA ASN A 301 -20.04 -20.27 -9.97
C ASN A 301 -21.07 -19.95 -11.06
N HIS A 302 -22.13 -19.19 -10.74
CA HIS A 302 -22.98 -18.58 -11.76
C HIS A 302 -23.70 -17.34 -11.20
N ASN A 303 -24.20 -16.50 -12.09
CA ASN A 303 -24.97 -15.31 -11.73
C ASN A 303 -26.48 -15.53 -11.96
N SER A 304 -27.30 -14.56 -11.57
CA SER A 304 -28.77 -14.64 -11.69
C SER A 304 -29.26 -14.83 -13.13
N LYS A 305 -28.51 -14.32 -14.12
CA LYS A 305 -28.82 -14.44 -15.55
C LYS A 305 -28.59 -15.85 -16.10
N SER A 306 -27.68 -16.60 -15.51
CA SER A 306 -27.34 -17.99 -15.86
C SER A 306 -27.96 -19.01 -14.90
N CYS A 307 -28.85 -18.56 -14.01
CA CYS A 307 -29.49 -19.43 -13.04
C CYS A 307 -30.59 -20.27 -13.68
N ARG A 308 -30.46 -21.59 -13.59
CA ARG A 308 -31.47 -22.54 -14.08
C ARG A 308 -32.86 -22.37 -13.46
N HIS A 309 -32.96 -21.73 -12.29
CA HIS A 309 -34.24 -21.59 -11.57
C HIS A 309 -35.09 -20.43 -12.10
N GLY A 310 -34.50 -19.46 -12.83
CA GLY A 310 -35.20 -18.30 -13.40
C GLY A 310 -35.78 -17.28 -12.39
N ARG A 311 -35.98 -17.68 -11.14
CA ARG A 311 -36.49 -16.88 -10.01
C ARG A 311 -35.78 -17.28 -8.71
N LYS A 312 -35.95 -16.47 -7.66
CA LYS A 312 -35.45 -16.80 -6.32
C LYS A 312 -36.11 -18.08 -5.80
N VAL A 313 -35.30 -19.04 -5.36
CA VAL A 313 -35.74 -20.27 -4.71
C VAL A 313 -36.07 -19.97 -3.24
N LEU A 314 -37.11 -20.62 -2.71
CA LEU A 314 -37.46 -20.55 -1.30
C LEU A 314 -36.60 -21.57 -0.53
N CYS A 315 -35.96 -21.12 0.55
CA CYS A 315 -35.29 -22.00 1.49
C CYS A 315 -36.30 -22.58 2.48
N HIS A 316 -36.38 -23.91 2.62
CA HIS A 316 -37.32 -24.56 3.53
C HIS A 316 -36.92 -24.50 5.01
N SER A 317 -35.63 -24.33 5.33
CA SER A 317 -35.20 -24.21 6.73
C SER A 317 -35.53 -22.86 7.36
N CYS A 318 -35.42 -21.75 6.60
CA CYS A 318 -35.61 -20.40 7.13
C CYS A 318 -36.75 -19.61 6.49
N ASN A 319 -37.44 -20.20 5.51
CA ASN A 319 -38.54 -19.61 4.75
C ASN A 319 -38.19 -18.29 4.02
N ASN A 320 -36.90 -18.05 3.73
CA ASN A 320 -36.43 -16.89 2.97
C ASN A 320 -36.09 -17.24 1.51
N PHE A 321 -36.20 -16.25 0.61
CA PHE A 321 -35.87 -16.41 -0.81
C PHE A 321 -34.40 -16.11 -1.12
N GLY A 322 -33.84 -16.82 -2.10
CA GLY A 322 -32.56 -16.48 -2.74
C GLY A 322 -31.40 -17.43 -2.48
N HIS A 323 -31.61 -18.50 -1.73
CA HIS A 323 -30.61 -19.55 -1.49
C HIS A 323 -31.27 -20.92 -1.34
N LYS A 324 -30.57 -21.99 -1.76
CA LYS A 324 -30.99 -23.37 -1.48
C LYS A 324 -30.77 -23.70 -0.01
N GLU A 325 -31.54 -24.66 0.47
CA GLU A 325 -31.52 -25.12 1.86
C GLU A 325 -30.11 -25.47 2.37
N LYS A 326 -29.32 -26.21 1.58
CA LYS A 326 -27.92 -26.56 1.91
C LYS A 326 -26.94 -25.38 2.09
N PHE A 327 -27.34 -24.16 1.76
CA PHE A 327 -26.55 -22.94 1.98
C PHE A 327 -27.19 -22.03 3.03
N CYS A 328 -28.24 -22.50 3.71
CA CYS A 328 -28.89 -21.75 4.76
C CYS A 328 -28.08 -21.84 6.05
N GLU A 329 -27.94 -20.73 6.77
CA GLU A 329 -27.29 -20.69 8.08
C GLU A 329 -28.03 -21.52 9.14
N PHE A 330 -29.31 -21.84 8.91
CA PHE A 330 -30.15 -22.66 9.79
C PHE A 330 -30.21 -24.14 9.38
N TYR A 331 -29.45 -24.54 8.35
CA TYR A 331 -29.38 -25.92 7.90
C TYR A 331 -28.35 -26.68 8.72
N ASN A 332 -28.83 -27.43 9.71
CA ASN A 332 -28.04 -28.37 10.51
C ASN A 332 -28.27 -29.81 10.04
#